data_AF-A0A947ACZ3-F1
#
_entry.id   AF-A0A947ACZ3-F1
#
_cell.length_a   1.000
_cell.length_b   1.000
_cell.length_c   1.000
_cell.angle_alpha   90.00
_cell.angle_beta   90.00
_cell.angle_gamma   90.00
#
_symmetry.space_group_name_H-M   'P 1'
#
loop_
_entity.id
_entity.type
_entity.pdbx_description
1 polymer ?
#
loop_
_entity_poly.entity_id
_entity_poly.type
_entity_poly.pdbx_seq_one_letter_code
_entity_poly.pdbx_strand_id
1 'polypeptide(L)'
;MLKNSIVNLFLLSFVFAENNHAMLHAHSIDVHYTTPDGKVKKVTIARDSDLRCREIPFNAREYWDGSYASRDVADVCKKTFITAAGKLSPMKMHKDIETFGELEVLEFLEEIQDDDQMLFVDSRKSQWFESLTIPSAINIP
;
A
#
# COMPACT_ATOMS: atom_id res chain seq x y z
N MET A 1 -37.54 -21.69 28.15
CA MET A 1 -37.03 -20.30 28.12
C MET A 1 -35.58 -20.22 27.68
N LEU A 2 -34.69 -21.12 28.12
CA LEU A 2 -33.26 -21.12 27.76
C LEU A 2 -32.99 -21.28 26.24
N LYS A 3 -33.80 -22.07 25.52
CA LYS A 3 -33.64 -22.33 24.08
C LYS A 3 -33.90 -21.09 23.20
N ASN A 4 -34.83 -20.22 23.57
CA ASN A 4 -35.11 -18.97 22.85
C ASN A 4 -34.07 -17.88 23.15
N SER A 5 -33.45 -17.89 24.34
CA SER A 5 -32.36 -16.97 24.66
C SER A 5 -31.08 -17.28 23.88
N ILE A 6 -30.77 -18.56 23.63
CA ILE A 6 -29.60 -18.96 22.84
C ILE A 6 -29.76 -18.57 21.37
N VAL A 7 -30.97 -18.73 20.80
CA VAL A 7 -31.26 -18.33 19.41
C VAL A 7 -31.15 -16.81 19.23
N ASN A 8 -31.64 -16.02 20.20
CA ASN A 8 -31.47 -14.57 20.17
C ASN A 8 -29.99 -14.15 20.29
N LEU A 9 -29.19 -14.84 21.10
CA LEU A 9 -27.76 -14.55 21.24
C LEU A 9 -26.98 -14.83 19.95
N PHE A 10 -27.33 -15.91 19.22
CA PHE A 10 -26.76 -16.19 17.90
C PHE A 10 -27.18 -15.16 16.85
N LEU A 11 -28.45 -14.73 16.82
CA LEU A 11 -28.92 -13.70 15.89
C LEU A 11 -28.25 -12.33 16.11
N LEU A 12 -27.95 -11.95 17.35
CA LEU A 12 -27.19 -10.73 17.64
C LEU A 12 -25.74 -10.79 17.12
N SER A 13 -25.09 -11.96 17.15
CA SER A 13 -23.72 -12.11 16.65
C SER A 13 -23.57 -11.88 15.14
N PHE A 14 -24.61 -12.17 14.35
CA PHE A 14 -24.59 -11.91 12.90
C PHE A 14 -24.74 -10.42 12.56
N VAL A 15 -25.40 -9.62 13.40
CA VAL A 15 -25.56 -8.17 13.17
C VAL A 15 -24.27 -7.40 13.45
N PHE A 16 -23.39 -7.93 14.31
CA PHE A 16 -22.05 -7.35 14.54
C PHE A 16 -20.98 -7.83 13.55
N ALA A 17 -21.34 -8.71 12.60
CA ALA A 17 -20.40 -9.26 11.63
C ALA A 17 -20.29 -8.45 10.33
N GLU A 18 -21.05 -7.36 10.17
CA GLU A 18 -21.03 -6.54 8.96
C GLU A 18 -20.10 -5.32 9.06
N ASN A 19 -19.17 -5.28 8.11
CA ASN A 19 -18.59 -4.09 7.47
C ASN A 19 -17.34 -3.43 8.05
N ASN A 20 -16.38 -4.21 8.52
CA ASN A 20 -14.97 -3.78 8.48
C ASN A 20 -14.18 -4.57 7.42
N HIS A 21 -14.69 -4.60 6.19
CA HIS A 21 -13.78 -4.64 5.06
C HIS A 21 -13.10 -3.28 5.01
N ALA A 22 -12.08 -3.07 5.86
CA ALA A 22 -11.17 -1.96 5.68
C ALA A 22 -10.74 -2.03 4.21
N MET A 23 -11.17 -1.05 3.40
CA MET A 23 -10.70 -0.95 2.03
C MET A 23 -9.18 -0.84 2.15
N LEU A 24 -8.44 -1.92 1.85
CA LEU A 24 -6.98 -1.91 1.87
C LEU A 24 -6.41 -0.80 0.96
N HIS A 25 -7.21 -0.32 0.02
CA HIS A 25 -6.91 0.82 -0.85
C HIS A 25 -7.00 2.19 -0.17
N ALA A 26 -7.70 2.31 0.97
CA ALA A 26 -7.86 3.54 1.74
C ALA A 26 -6.89 3.63 2.94
N HIS A 27 -6.02 2.64 3.13
CA HIS A 27 -5.05 2.66 4.21
C HIS A 27 -4.03 3.77 3.96
N SER A 28 -3.94 4.70 4.91
CA SER A 28 -3.00 5.81 4.92
C SER A 28 -2.35 5.87 6.28
N ILE A 29 -1.05 6.14 6.30
CA ILE A 29 -0.27 6.28 7.52
C ILE A 29 0.33 7.68 7.59
N ASP A 30 0.44 8.21 8.79
CA ASP A 30 1.16 9.44 9.07
C ASP A 30 2.57 9.09 9.54
N VAL A 31 3.60 9.58 8.85
CA VAL A 31 5.00 9.29 9.16
C VAL A 31 5.74 10.58 9.49
N HIS A 32 6.49 10.53 10.59
CA HIS A 32 7.43 11.55 10.98
C HIS A 32 8.84 11.14 10.58
N TYR A 33 9.52 11.96 9.77
CA TYR A 33 10.90 11.67 9.35
C TYR A 33 11.79 12.91 9.37
N THR A 34 13.08 12.68 9.60
CA THR A 34 14.09 13.74 9.63
C THR A 34 14.63 13.97 8.23
N THR A 35 14.50 15.19 7.73
CA THR A 35 15.10 15.57 6.45
C THR A 35 16.61 15.76 6.57
N PRO A 36 17.37 15.78 5.45
CA PRO A 36 18.80 16.10 5.47
C PRO A 36 19.16 17.40 6.21
N ASP A 37 18.24 18.37 6.24
CA ASP A 37 18.39 19.64 6.96
C ASP A 37 18.22 19.53 8.49
N GLY A 38 18.04 18.33 9.04
CA GLY A 38 17.82 18.07 10.48
C GLY A 38 16.43 18.43 11.00
N LYS A 39 15.50 18.82 10.12
CA LYS A 39 14.11 19.15 10.49
C LYS A 39 13.23 17.91 10.45
N VAL A 40 12.38 17.75 11.47
CA VAL A 40 11.32 16.74 11.47
C VAL A 40 10.17 17.23 10.59
N LYS A 41 9.78 16.43 9.59
CA LYS A 41 8.60 16.66 8.76
C LYS A 41 7.58 15.56 9.00
N LYS A 42 6.31 15.95 9.01
CA LYS A 42 5.17 15.04 8.99
C LYS A 42 4.67 14.89 7.56
N VAL A 43 4.48 13.65 7.11
CA VAL A 43 3.91 13.34 5.78
C VAL A 43 2.86 12.24 5.93
N THR A 44 1.77 12.36 5.18
CA THR A 44 0.77 11.29 5.06
C THR A 44 1.08 10.48 3.82
N ILE A 45 1.33 9.19 3.99
CA ILE A 45 1.54 8.24 2.91
C ILE A 45 0.20 7.57 2.62
N ALA A 46 -0.31 7.77 1.41
CA ALA A 46 -1.58 7.22 0.96
C ALA A 46 -1.52 6.88 -0.53
N ARG A 47 -2.39 5.97 -0.98
CA ARG A 47 -2.51 5.64 -2.40
C ARG A 47 -3.10 6.80 -3.19
N ASP A 48 -2.35 7.25 -4.19
CA ASP A 48 -2.85 8.18 -5.19
C ASP A 48 -3.94 7.52 -6.05
N SER A 49 -5.17 7.91 -5.78
CA SER A 49 -6.38 7.42 -6.44
C SER A 49 -7.34 8.58 -6.63
N ASP A 50 -7.48 9.01 -7.89
CA ASP A 50 -8.47 10.00 -8.27
C ASP A 50 -9.88 9.40 -8.10
N LEU A 51 -10.76 10.11 -7.40
CA LEU A 51 -12.14 9.68 -7.14
C LEU A 51 -12.88 9.38 -8.44
N ARG A 52 -12.60 10.12 -9.53
CA ARG A 52 -13.22 9.94 -10.84
C ARG A 52 -12.92 8.58 -11.46
N CYS A 53 -11.79 7.97 -11.09
CA CYS A 53 -11.34 6.70 -11.64
C CYS A 53 -11.79 5.49 -10.81
N ARG A 54 -12.39 5.70 -9.63
CA ARG A 54 -12.87 4.62 -8.75
C ARG A 54 -14.18 4.00 -9.24
N GLU A 55 -14.96 4.74 -10.03
CA GLU A 55 -16.27 4.31 -10.53
C GLU A 55 -16.19 3.51 -11.85
N ILE A 56 -14.99 3.37 -12.42
CA ILE A 56 -14.79 2.63 -13.67
C ILE A 56 -14.88 1.12 -13.36
N PRO A 57 -15.88 0.40 -13.93
CA PRO A 57 -16.04 -1.01 -13.66
C PRO A 57 -14.86 -1.83 -14.20
N PHE A 58 -14.41 -2.82 -13.43
CA PHE A 58 -13.38 -3.75 -13.90
C PHE A 58 -13.92 -4.61 -15.05
N ASN A 59 -13.30 -4.50 -16.23
CA ASN A 59 -13.58 -5.36 -17.37
C ASN A 59 -12.31 -6.11 -17.78
N ALA A 60 -12.30 -7.43 -17.57
CA ALA A 60 -11.16 -8.30 -17.89
C ALA A 60 -10.76 -8.25 -19.37
N ARG A 61 -11.68 -7.91 -20.30
CA ARG A 61 -11.37 -7.76 -21.74
C ARG A 61 -10.54 -6.51 -22.02
N GLU A 62 -10.78 -5.44 -21.28
CA GLU A 62 -10.16 -4.13 -21.48
C GLU A 62 -8.79 -4.00 -20.83
N TYR A 63 -8.48 -4.91 -19.90
CA TYR A 63 -7.18 -4.98 -19.23
C TYR A 63 -6.04 -5.43 -20.17
N TRP A 64 -6.36 -6.18 -21.24
CA TRP A 64 -5.38 -6.78 -22.14
C TRP A 64 -5.26 -6.08 -23.50
N ASP A 65 -5.89 -4.91 -23.70
CA ASP A 65 -5.78 -4.15 -24.95
C ASP A 65 -4.60 -3.15 -24.93
N GLY A 66 -4.09 -2.78 -26.10
CA GLY A 66 -2.90 -1.95 -26.27
C GLY A 66 -3.03 -0.59 -25.58
N SER A 67 -2.06 -0.29 -24.70
CA SER A 67 -2.02 0.79 -23.68
C SER A 67 -2.61 0.46 -22.30
N TYR A 68 -3.02 -0.80 -22.05
CA TYR A 68 -3.49 -1.33 -20.74
C TYR A 68 -4.70 -0.61 -20.13
N ALA A 69 -5.50 0.05 -20.97
CA ALA A 69 -6.84 0.55 -20.67
C ALA A 69 -7.62 0.67 -21.99
N SER A 70 -8.94 0.40 -21.97
CA SER A 70 -9.81 0.56 -23.15
C SER A 70 -9.74 1.99 -23.71
N ARG A 71 -10.04 2.14 -25.01
CA ARG A 71 -10.30 3.44 -25.63
C ARG A 71 -11.40 4.22 -24.90
N ASP A 72 -12.31 3.51 -24.25
CA ASP A 72 -13.47 4.05 -23.53
C ASP A 72 -13.11 4.57 -22.13
N VAL A 73 -11.90 4.28 -21.62
CA VAL A 73 -11.39 4.86 -20.37
C VAL A 73 -10.87 6.27 -20.66
N ALA A 74 -11.26 7.25 -19.84
CA ALA A 74 -10.75 8.61 -19.97
C ALA A 74 -9.22 8.65 -19.74
N ASP A 75 -8.51 9.47 -20.51
CA ASP A 75 -7.03 9.54 -20.45
C ASP A 75 -6.49 9.83 -19.05
N VAL A 76 -7.24 10.58 -18.23
CA VAL A 76 -6.89 10.88 -16.84
C VAL A 76 -6.85 9.64 -15.93
N CYS A 77 -7.58 8.59 -16.31
CA CYS A 77 -7.61 7.31 -15.60
C CYS A 77 -6.72 6.26 -16.25
N LYS A 78 -6.11 6.56 -17.42
CA LYS A 78 -5.10 5.70 -18.03
C LYS A 78 -3.81 5.88 -17.25
N LYS A 79 -3.39 4.83 -16.54
CA LYS A 79 -2.05 4.78 -15.96
C LYS A 79 -1.08 4.27 -17.01
N THR A 80 -0.11 5.11 -17.41
CA THR A 80 1.04 4.65 -18.19
C THR A 80 1.90 3.79 -17.28
N PHE A 81 1.60 2.50 -17.19
CA PHE A 81 2.51 1.57 -16.54
C PHE A 81 3.78 1.52 -17.38
N ILE A 82 4.90 1.96 -16.79
CA ILE A 82 6.20 1.57 -17.32
C ILE A 82 6.20 0.05 -17.18
N THR A 83 6.07 -0.68 -18.28
CA THR A 83 6.21 -2.13 -18.31
C THR A 83 7.66 -2.45 -17.99
N ALA A 84 7.96 -2.46 -16.69
CA ALA A 84 9.23 -2.72 -16.03
C ALA A 84 10.47 -2.36 -16.86
N ALA A 85 11.00 -1.16 -16.67
CA ALA A 85 12.43 -0.95 -16.90
C ALA A 85 13.19 -1.55 -15.70
N GLY A 86 13.39 -2.87 -15.67
CA GLY A 86 14.09 -3.55 -14.58
C GLY A 86 13.93 -5.08 -14.57
N LYS A 87 14.68 -5.75 -13.70
CA LYS A 87 14.56 -7.19 -13.45
C LYS A 87 13.51 -7.41 -12.36
N LEU A 88 12.48 -8.20 -12.64
CA LEU A 88 11.51 -8.62 -11.62
C LEU A 88 12.26 -9.43 -10.54
N SER A 89 12.27 -8.90 -9.31
CA SER A 89 12.85 -9.61 -8.17
C SER A 89 11.91 -10.75 -7.73
N PRO A 90 12.45 -11.91 -7.33
CA PRO A 90 11.63 -13.00 -6.83
C PRO A 90 10.89 -12.58 -5.55
N MET A 91 9.62 -12.95 -5.44
CA MET A 91 8.82 -12.76 -4.22
C MET A 91 9.36 -13.54 -3.02
N LYS A 92 10.26 -14.50 -3.24
CA LYS A 92 10.96 -15.24 -2.19
C LYS A 92 12.40 -15.45 -2.61
N MET A 93 13.31 -14.71 -1.99
CA MET A 93 14.73 -14.73 -2.34
C MET A 93 15.49 -15.84 -1.60
N HIS A 94 15.14 -16.10 -0.33
CA HIS A 94 15.76 -17.12 0.50
C HIS A 94 14.77 -17.60 1.59
N LYS A 95 15.05 -18.72 2.25
CA LYS A 95 14.22 -19.22 3.36
C LYS A 95 14.26 -18.33 4.62
N ASP A 96 15.36 -17.58 4.77
CA ASP A 96 15.62 -16.69 5.91
C ASP A 96 15.39 -15.21 5.54
N ILE A 97 14.77 -14.94 4.39
CA ILE A 97 14.46 -13.60 3.92
C ILE A 97 12.96 -13.53 3.67
N GLU A 98 12.29 -12.67 4.42
CA GLU A 98 10.89 -12.33 4.22
C GLU A 98 10.77 -11.23 3.17
N THR A 99 9.70 -11.26 2.39
CA THR A 99 9.42 -10.26 1.36
C THR A 99 8.09 -9.61 1.69
N PHE A 100 8.10 -8.30 1.77
CA PHE A 100 6.95 -7.48 2.13
C PHE A 100 6.35 -6.84 0.89
N GLY A 101 5.02 -6.82 0.83
CA GLY A 101 4.28 -6.06 -0.17
C GLY A 101 4.12 -4.60 0.26
N GLU A 102 3.40 -3.82 -0.55
CA GLU A 102 3.17 -2.40 -0.28
C GLU A 102 2.49 -2.17 1.07
N LEU A 103 1.51 -3.01 1.43
CA LEU A 103 0.70 -2.82 2.64
C LEU A 103 1.50 -3.13 3.90
N GLU A 104 2.28 -4.20 3.87
CA GLU A 104 3.15 -4.58 4.96
C GLU A 104 4.29 -3.57 5.14
N VAL A 105 4.75 -2.92 4.05
CA VAL A 105 5.68 -1.80 4.15
C VAL A 105 5.04 -0.58 4.82
N LEU A 106 3.74 -0.32 4.61
CA LEU A 106 3.05 0.77 5.31
C LEU A 106 2.96 0.48 6.81
N GLU A 107 2.59 -0.74 7.18
CA GLU A 107 2.56 -1.17 8.59
C GLU A 107 3.95 -1.02 9.24
N PHE A 108 5.01 -1.48 8.56
CA PHE A 108 6.38 -1.30 9.03
C PHE A 108 6.78 0.17 9.22
N LEU A 109 6.36 1.06 8.32
CA LEU A 109 6.63 2.50 8.43
C LEU A 109 5.86 3.16 9.57
N GLU A 110 4.75 2.56 10.04
CA GLU A 110 4.07 2.97 11.26
C GLU A 110 4.86 2.50 12.48
N GLU A 111 5.24 1.22 12.54
CA GLU A 111 5.97 0.60 13.66
C GLU A 111 7.34 1.23 13.94
N ILE A 112 8.12 1.54 12.90
CA ILE A 112 9.47 2.13 13.03
C ILE A 112 9.47 3.50 13.71
N GLN A 113 8.32 4.18 13.80
CA GLN A 113 8.23 5.46 14.50
C GLN A 113 8.38 5.32 16.01
N ASP A 114 8.04 4.15 16.55
CA ASP A 114 8.05 3.85 17.99
C ASP A 114 9.13 2.81 18.38
N ASP A 115 9.76 2.13 17.41
CA ASP A 115 10.78 1.10 17.63
C ASP A 115 12.16 1.49 17.06
N ASP A 116 13.13 1.74 17.95
CA ASP A 116 14.51 2.13 17.59
C ASP A 116 15.37 0.95 17.09
N GLN A 117 14.87 -0.28 17.17
CA GLN A 117 15.52 -1.48 16.64
C GLN A 117 15.17 -1.73 15.17
N MET A 118 14.23 -0.96 14.61
CA MET A 118 13.80 -1.08 13.21
C MET A 118 14.50 -0.07 12.31
N LEU A 119 14.75 -0.47 11.06
CA LEU A 119 15.45 0.37 10.09
C LEU A 119 14.92 0.16 8.68
N PHE A 120 14.56 1.26 8.02
CA PHE A 120 14.17 1.23 6.61
C PHE A 120 15.33 1.65 5.72
N VAL A 121 15.83 0.73 4.90
CA VAL A 121 17.05 0.93 4.12
C VAL A 121 16.74 0.95 2.63
N ASP A 122 17.16 2.01 1.95
CA ASP A 122 17.25 2.07 0.50
C ASP A 122 18.67 1.69 0.07
N SER A 123 18.81 0.49 -0.50
CA SER A 123 20.08 -0.06 -0.97
C SER A 123 20.46 0.36 -2.39
N ARG A 124 19.74 1.31 -3.00
CA ARG A 124 20.07 1.81 -4.34
C ARG A 124 21.26 2.76 -4.26
N LYS A 125 21.94 3.01 -5.40
CA LYS A 125 22.99 4.03 -5.48
C LYS A 125 22.44 5.40 -5.04
N SER A 126 23.28 6.21 -4.38
CA SER A 126 22.88 7.50 -3.81
C SER A 126 22.18 8.45 -4.79
N GLN A 127 22.60 8.46 -6.05
CA GLN A 127 21.92 9.25 -7.10
C GLN A 127 20.41 8.94 -7.25
N TRP A 128 19.98 7.69 -6.99
CA TRP A 128 18.58 7.30 -7.06
C TRP A 128 17.82 7.71 -5.81
N PHE A 129 18.46 7.55 -4.65
CA PHE A 129 17.93 7.97 -3.37
C PHE A 129 17.69 9.48 -3.32
N GLU A 130 18.66 10.26 -3.79
CA GLU A 130 18.59 11.72 -3.87
C GLU A 130 17.51 12.21 -4.84
N SER A 131 17.25 11.47 -5.92
CA SER A 131 16.19 11.81 -6.87
C SER A 131 14.80 11.61 -6.29
N LEU A 132 14.56 10.46 -5.65
CA LEU A 132 13.30 10.14 -4.99
C LEU A 132 13.48 8.89 -4.12
N THR A 133 13.04 8.98 -2.87
CA THR A 133 12.99 7.85 -1.95
C THR A 133 11.72 7.89 -1.11
N ILE A 134 11.41 6.75 -0.51
CA ILE A 134 10.30 6.65 0.44
C ILE A 134 10.70 7.39 1.73
N PRO A 135 9.79 8.15 2.37
CA PRO A 135 10.06 8.79 3.65
C PRO A 135 10.59 7.80 4.70
N SER A 136 11.41 8.30 5.63
CA SER A 136 12.12 7.51 6.67
C SER A 136 13.19 6.54 6.18
N ALA A 137 13.37 6.34 4.88
CA ALA A 137 14.45 5.51 4.37
C ALA A 137 15.83 6.16 4.59
N ILE A 138 16.82 5.35 4.97
CA ILE A 138 18.23 5.73 4.96
C ILE A 138 18.96 5.07 3.77
N ASN A 139 19.93 5.74 3.17
CA ASN A 139 20.67 5.18 2.05
C ASN A 139 21.91 4.40 2.54
N ILE A 140 21.99 3.12 2.20
CA ILE A 140 23.18 2.28 2.37
C ILE A 140 23.47 1.60 1.02
N PRO A 141 24.18 2.29 0.10
CA PRO A 141 24.41 1.84 -1.27
C PRO A 141 25.45 0.71 -1.41
#